data_AF-A0A8W8HP82-F1
#
_entry.id   AF-A0A8W8HP82-F1
#
_cell.length_a   1.000
_cell.length_b   1.000
_cell.length_c   1.000
_cell.angle_alpha   90.00
_cell.angle_beta   90.00
_cell.angle_gamma   90.00
#
_symmetry.space_group_name_H-M   'P 1'
#
loop_
_entity.id
_entity.type
_entity.pdbx_description
1 polymer ?
#
loop_
_entity_poly.entity_id
_entity_poly.type
_entity_poly.pdbx_seq_one_letter_code
_entity_poly.pdbx_strand_id
1 'polypeptide(L)'
;AGVLRLFHKMGDAVEKIAFRMDESDEWFEEKQNQVESLETHLRRLHTSMETLTQHRRELSSMTALFAKSAAMLGTAEEHTALSRALSQLAETEERIETVHADQSDHDFFIMAELCKDYVALLGAVKEVFHERVKSYKSWKEAEATLTKKRENKVKLELARKMDKIPQAEDEISEWVNKVEKGKDDFEKISKAIRKEVARFDKYRVEDFKDSVVNYLEQLMENQKRIMKCWEAFLPEAKAIA
;
A
#
# COMPACT_ATOMS: atom_id res chain seq x y z
N ALA A 1 28.04 -12.72 -10.10
CA ALA A 1 27.42 -11.39 -9.91
C ALA A 1 26.21 -11.38 -8.95
N GLY A 2 25.51 -12.50 -8.68
CA GLY A 2 24.31 -12.52 -7.81
C GLY A 2 24.58 -12.57 -6.29
N VAL A 3 25.69 -13.17 -5.87
CA VAL A 3 26.00 -13.39 -4.44
C VAL A 3 26.36 -12.08 -3.72
N LEU A 4 27.15 -11.21 -4.36
CA LEU A 4 27.55 -9.90 -3.79
C LEU A 4 26.36 -8.94 -3.56
N ARG A 5 25.30 -9.03 -4.38
CA ARG A 5 24.08 -8.22 -4.20
C ARG A 5 23.21 -8.69 -3.02
N LEU A 6 23.21 -9.99 -2.73
CA LEU A 6 22.51 -10.55 -1.57
C LEU A 6 23.19 -10.13 -0.26
N PHE A 7 24.53 -10.10 -0.23
CA PHE A 7 25.27 -9.62 0.94
C PHE A 7 25.08 -8.12 1.21
N HIS A 8 24.99 -7.28 0.18
CA HIS A 8 24.64 -5.85 0.36
C HIS A 8 23.20 -5.67 0.87
N LYS A 9 22.22 -6.38 0.31
CA LYS A 9 20.83 -6.32 0.78
C LYS A 9 20.66 -6.82 2.22
N MET A 10 21.44 -7.82 2.61
CA MET A 10 21.42 -8.34 3.98
C MET A 10 22.18 -7.43 4.94
N GLY A 11 23.24 -6.76 4.50
CA GLY A 11 23.90 -5.67 5.24
C GLY A 11 22.96 -4.50 5.50
N ASP A 12 22.23 -4.03 4.47
CA ASP A 12 21.22 -2.98 4.62
C ASP A 12 20.05 -3.42 5.51
N ALA A 13 19.63 -4.69 5.45
CA ALA A 13 18.56 -5.23 6.29
C ALA A 13 18.98 -5.42 7.76
N VAL A 14 20.25 -5.74 8.02
CA VAL A 14 20.81 -5.89 9.37
C VAL A 14 21.15 -4.52 9.97
N GLU A 15 21.59 -3.55 9.17
CA GLU A 15 21.77 -2.16 9.58
C GLU A 15 20.43 -1.46 9.84
N LYS A 16 19.36 -1.86 9.14
CA LYS A 16 17.98 -1.44 9.41
C LYS A 16 17.42 -1.88 10.78
N ILE A 17 18.02 -2.86 11.46
CA ILE A 17 17.45 -3.47 12.69
C ILE A 17 18.25 -3.18 13.98
N ALA A 18 19.45 -2.61 13.93
CA ALA A 18 20.36 -2.64 15.10
C ALA A 18 20.62 -1.31 15.84
N PHE A 19 19.75 -0.30 15.71
CA PHE A 19 19.81 0.89 16.58
C PHE A 19 18.52 1.01 17.38
N ARG A 20 18.57 0.61 18.66
CA ARG A 20 17.47 0.78 19.61
C ARG A 20 17.47 2.24 20.07
N MET A 21 16.45 3.00 19.68
CA MET A 21 16.22 4.32 20.25
C MET A 21 15.85 4.15 21.73
N ASP A 22 16.64 4.75 22.61
CA ASP A 22 16.36 4.81 24.06
C ASP A 22 15.28 5.85 24.41
N GLU A 23 14.75 6.56 23.40
CA GLU A 23 13.62 7.46 23.56
C GLU A 23 12.31 6.67 23.41
N SER A 24 11.59 6.50 24.51
CA SER A 24 10.27 5.86 24.57
C SER A 24 9.18 6.81 24.07
N ASP A 25 9.25 7.21 22.80
CA ASP A 25 8.16 7.96 22.17
C ASP A 25 7.05 6.97 21.80
N GLU A 26 6.21 6.67 22.79
CA GLU A 26 5.11 5.68 22.73
C GLU A 26 4.22 5.91 21.50
N TRP A 27 4.00 7.17 21.11
CA TRP A 27 3.23 7.50 19.92
C TRP A 27 3.86 6.93 18.63
N PHE A 28 5.18 7.02 18.46
CA PHE A 28 5.85 6.48 17.26
C PHE A 28 5.84 4.95 17.26
N GLU A 29 6.03 4.31 18.40
CA GLU A 29 5.95 2.85 18.52
C GLU A 29 4.55 2.33 18.19
N GLU A 30 3.52 2.92 18.80
CA GLU A 30 2.12 2.60 18.51
C GLU A 30 1.78 2.83 17.04
N LYS A 31 2.19 3.97 16.47
CA LYS A 31 1.91 4.30 15.08
C LYS A 31 2.65 3.39 14.11
N GLN A 32 3.88 2.99 14.41
CA GLN A 32 4.60 2.02 13.59
C GLN A 32 3.86 0.68 13.56
N ASN A 33 3.44 0.17 14.71
CA ASN A 33 2.66 -1.07 14.80
C ASN A 33 1.32 -0.96 14.03
N GLN A 34 0.62 0.17 14.15
CA GLN A 34 -0.62 0.42 13.40
C GLN A 34 -0.39 0.43 11.88
N VAL A 35 0.66 1.11 11.41
CA VAL A 35 1.01 1.19 9.98
C VAL A 35 1.40 -0.19 9.44
N GLU A 36 2.19 -0.96 10.17
CA GLU A 36 2.59 -2.32 9.78
C GLU A 36 1.40 -3.29 9.71
N SER A 37 0.50 -3.23 10.71
CA SER A 37 -0.73 -4.02 10.71
C SER A 37 -1.65 -3.65 9.55
N LEU A 38 -1.85 -2.35 9.31
CA LEU A 38 -2.67 -1.87 8.21
C LEU A 38 -2.09 -2.25 6.86
N GLU A 39 -0.78 -2.10 6.66
CA GLU A 39 -0.10 -2.53 5.43
C GLU A 39 -0.31 -4.03 5.18
N THR A 40 -0.18 -4.85 6.22
CA THR A 40 -0.38 -6.30 6.13
C THR A 40 -1.80 -6.65 5.69
N HIS A 41 -2.81 -6.05 6.32
CA HIS A 41 -4.20 -6.27 5.97
C HIS A 41 -4.53 -5.78 4.57
N LEU A 42 -4.01 -4.61 4.20
CA LEU A 42 -4.28 -4.02 2.90
C LEU A 42 -3.59 -4.77 1.75
N ARG A 43 -2.39 -5.32 1.97
CA ARG A 43 -1.76 -6.25 1.01
C ARG A 43 -2.60 -7.49 0.77
N ARG A 44 -3.17 -8.07 1.83
CA ARG A 44 -4.07 -9.23 1.70
C ARG A 44 -5.34 -8.86 0.92
N LEU A 45 -5.94 -7.70 1.22
CA LEU A 45 -7.10 -7.20 0.49
C LEU A 45 -6.77 -6.97 -0.99
N HIS A 46 -5.63 -6.34 -1.29
CA HIS A 46 -5.16 -6.13 -2.66
C HIS A 46 -5.07 -7.45 -3.44
N THR A 47 -4.40 -8.46 -2.89
CA THR A 47 -4.31 -9.78 -3.53
C THR A 47 -5.67 -10.43 -3.73
N SER A 48 -6.60 -10.29 -2.78
CA SER A 48 -7.98 -10.76 -2.96
C SER A 48 -8.71 -10.02 -4.08
N MET A 49 -8.51 -8.71 -4.23
CA MET A 49 -9.11 -7.91 -5.30
C MET A 49 -8.52 -8.25 -6.69
N GLU A 50 -7.22 -8.49 -6.77
CA GLU A 50 -6.58 -8.98 -8.00
C GLU A 50 -7.14 -10.34 -8.43
N THR A 51 -7.31 -11.25 -7.46
CA THR A 51 -7.89 -12.57 -7.71
C THR A 51 -9.35 -12.46 -8.17
N LEU A 52 -10.13 -11.57 -7.52
CA LEU A 52 -11.53 -11.31 -7.90
C LEU A 52 -11.65 -10.78 -9.33
N THR A 53 -10.78 -9.83 -9.68
CA THR A 53 -10.68 -9.26 -11.03
C THR A 53 -10.41 -10.37 -12.05
N GLN A 54 -9.43 -11.25 -11.77
CA GLN A 54 -9.07 -12.34 -12.67
C GLN A 54 -10.23 -13.32 -12.86
N HIS A 55 -10.86 -13.77 -11.78
CA HIS A 55 -12.03 -14.65 -11.86
C HIS A 55 -13.19 -14.01 -12.63
N ARG A 56 -13.36 -12.68 -12.54
CA ARG A 56 -14.43 -11.98 -13.25
C ARG A 56 -14.17 -11.86 -14.75
N ARG A 57 -12.92 -11.65 -15.14
CA ARG A 57 -12.48 -11.73 -16.55
C ARG A 57 -12.68 -13.13 -17.13
N GLU A 58 -12.32 -14.14 -16.35
CA GLU A 58 -12.55 -15.54 -16.73
C GLU A 58 -14.04 -15.85 -16.88
N LEU A 59 -14.87 -15.37 -15.96
CA LEU A 59 -16.33 -15.51 -16.05
C LEU A 59 -16.86 -14.87 -17.34
N SER A 60 -16.44 -13.64 -17.67
CA SER A 60 -16.78 -12.98 -18.94
C SER A 60 -16.44 -13.87 -20.14
N SER A 61 -15.20 -14.35 -20.21
CA SER A 61 -14.73 -15.22 -21.30
C SER A 61 -15.54 -16.52 -21.42
N MET A 62 -15.88 -17.15 -20.29
CA MET A 62 -16.69 -18.37 -20.28
C MET A 62 -18.15 -18.09 -20.69
N THR A 63 -18.71 -16.96 -20.28
CA THR A 63 -20.04 -16.52 -20.72
C THR A 63 -20.08 -16.25 -22.22
N ALA A 64 -19.03 -15.62 -22.79
CA ALA A 64 -18.89 -15.44 -24.23
C ALA A 64 -18.89 -16.78 -24.98
N LEU A 65 -18.14 -17.76 -24.47
CA LEU A 65 -18.08 -19.09 -25.05
C LEU A 65 -19.45 -19.79 -24.98
N PHE A 66 -20.14 -19.68 -23.84
CA PHE A 66 -21.47 -20.23 -23.67
C PHE A 66 -22.47 -19.62 -24.65
N ALA A 67 -22.48 -18.30 -24.79
CA ALA A 67 -23.33 -17.59 -25.76
C ALA A 67 -23.12 -18.13 -27.19
N LYS A 68 -21.85 -18.27 -27.62
CA LYS A 68 -21.51 -18.84 -28.92
C LYS A 68 -22.02 -20.27 -29.08
N SER A 69 -21.85 -21.11 -28.06
CA SER A 69 -22.35 -22.49 -28.09
C SER A 69 -23.87 -22.57 -28.15
N ALA A 70 -24.57 -21.72 -27.40
CA ALA A 70 -26.03 -21.62 -27.44
C ALA A 70 -26.52 -21.17 -28.82
N ALA A 71 -25.86 -20.19 -29.45
CA ALA A 71 -26.18 -19.77 -30.81
C ALA A 71 -26.01 -20.91 -31.82
N MET A 72 -24.90 -21.65 -31.75
CA MET A 72 -24.65 -22.80 -32.62
C MET A 72 -25.72 -23.89 -32.45
N LEU A 73 -26.11 -24.20 -31.21
CA LEU A 73 -27.21 -25.14 -30.94
C LEU A 73 -28.54 -24.63 -31.50
N GLY A 74 -28.83 -23.34 -31.32
CA GLY A 74 -30.03 -22.72 -31.89
C GLY A 74 -30.12 -22.86 -33.41
N THR A 75 -29.00 -22.76 -34.12
CA THR A 75 -28.96 -22.97 -35.59
C THR A 75 -29.11 -24.43 -36.02
N ALA A 76 -28.76 -25.38 -35.16
CA ALA A 76 -28.86 -26.81 -35.44
C ALA A 76 -30.22 -27.41 -35.03
N GLU A 77 -31.01 -26.67 -34.26
CA GLU A 77 -32.29 -27.12 -33.72
C GLU A 77 -33.42 -26.98 -34.76
N GLU A 78 -34.17 -28.07 -34.98
CA GLU A 78 -35.27 -28.11 -35.94
C GLU A 78 -36.58 -27.56 -35.34
N HIS A 79 -36.78 -27.71 -34.03
CA HIS A 79 -37.96 -27.23 -33.34
C HIS A 79 -37.92 -25.70 -33.23
N THR A 80 -38.75 -25.00 -34.00
CA THR A 80 -38.70 -23.53 -34.17
C THR A 80 -38.73 -22.76 -32.85
N ALA A 81 -39.58 -23.14 -31.89
CA ALA A 81 -39.66 -22.44 -30.62
C ALA A 81 -38.40 -22.64 -29.75
N LEU A 82 -37.79 -23.83 -29.82
CA LEU A 82 -36.56 -24.15 -29.07
C LEU A 82 -35.35 -23.47 -29.72
N SER A 83 -35.25 -23.50 -31.06
CA SER A 83 -34.25 -22.77 -31.83
C SER A 83 -34.26 -21.28 -31.50
N ARG A 84 -35.45 -20.64 -31.53
CA ARG A 84 -35.62 -19.22 -31.15
C ARG A 84 -35.17 -18.95 -29.72
N ALA A 85 -35.56 -19.79 -28.77
CA ALA A 85 -35.18 -19.59 -27.38
C ALA A 85 -33.67 -19.74 -27.15
N LEU A 86 -33.00 -20.67 -27.84
CA LEU A 86 -31.54 -20.81 -27.79
C LEU A 86 -30.82 -19.60 -28.38
N SER A 87 -31.31 -19.03 -29.48
CA SER A 87 -30.77 -17.78 -30.04
C SER A 87 -30.96 -16.60 -29.08
N GLN A 88 -32.12 -16.48 -28.44
CA GLN A 88 -32.38 -15.41 -27.46
C GLN A 88 -31.57 -15.60 -26.17
N LEU A 89 -31.32 -16.85 -25.75
CA LEU A 89 -30.40 -17.14 -24.65
C LEU A 89 -28.98 -16.70 -25.00
N ALA A 90 -28.51 -16.99 -26.22
CA ALA A 90 -27.21 -16.54 -26.68
C ALA A 90 -27.07 -15.01 -26.63
N GLU A 91 -28.05 -14.26 -27.17
CA GLU A 91 -28.06 -12.79 -27.11
C GLU A 91 -28.10 -12.26 -25.66
N THR A 92 -28.81 -12.95 -24.76
CA THR A 92 -28.88 -12.60 -23.33
C THR A 92 -27.51 -12.77 -22.67
N GLU A 93 -26.83 -13.86 -22.96
CA GLU A 93 -25.51 -14.17 -22.41
C GLU A 93 -24.42 -13.26 -23.00
N GLU A 94 -24.50 -12.87 -24.28
CA GLU A 94 -23.62 -11.82 -24.85
C GLU A 94 -23.75 -10.49 -24.10
N ARG A 95 -24.96 -10.11 -23.69
CA ARG A 95 -25.16 -8.89 -22.89
C ARG A 95 -24.61 -9.05 -21.48
N ILE A 96 -24.82 -10.20 -20.84
CA ILE A 96 -24.31 -10.51 -19.49
C ILE A 96 -22.78 -10.53 -19.48
N GLU A 97 -22.17 -11.09 -20.52
CA GLU A 97 -20.72 -11.06 -20.75
C GLU A 97 -20.18 -9.64 -20.66
N THR A 98 -20.78 -8.69 -21.39
CA THR A 98 -20.34 -7.29 -21.35
C THR A 98 -20.47 -6.69 -19.94
N VAL A 99 -21.50 -7.08 -19.18
CA VAL A 99 -21.62 -6.65 -17.77
C VAL A 99 -20.50 -7.25 -16.91
N HIS A 100 -20.12 -8.50 -17.12
CA HIS A 100 -18.99 -9.12 -16.42
C HIS A 100 -17.66 -8.46 -16.77
N ALA A 101 -17.44 -8.11 -18.04
CA ALA A 101 -16.28 -7.35 -18.48
C ALA A 101 -16.20 -5.99 -17.76
N ASP A 102 -17.26 -5.19 -17.83
CA ASP A 102 -17.36 -3.88 -17.14
C ASP A 102 -17.12 -4.02 -15.63
N GLN A 103 -17.70 -5.03 -15.01
CA GLN A 103 -17.56 -5.28 -13.58
C GLN A 103 -16.13 -5.69 -13.20
N SER A 104 -15.41 -6.40 -14.08
CA SER A 104 -13.99 -6.73 -13.87
C SER A 104 -13.10 -5.49 -13.96
N ASP A 105 -13.44 -4.53 -14.83
CA ASP A 105 -12.71 -3.27 -14.93
C ASP A 105 -12.94 -2.41 -13.69
N HIS A 106 -14.17 -2.37 -13.15
CA HIS A 106 -14.45 -1.70 -11.89
C HIS A 106 -13.71 -2.33 -10.69
N ASP A 107 -13.63 -3.65 -10.60
CA ASP A 107 -12.82 -4.32 -9.57
C ASP A 107 -11.37 -3.87 -9.62
N PHE A 108 -10.82 -3.81 -10.82
CA PHE A 108 -9.42 -3.50 -11.05
C PHE A 108 -9.13 -2.01 -10.80
N PHE A 109 -9.77 -1.14 -11.56
CA PHE A 109 -9.44 0.28 -11.57
C PHE A 109 -9.91 1.03 -10.33
N ILE A 110 -11.00 0.60 -9.70
CA ILE A 110 -11.51 1.28 -8.50
C ILE A 110 -10.89 0.66 -7.24
N MET A 111 -10.98 -0.66 -7.08
CA MET A 111 -10.63 -1.29 -5.79
C MET A 111 -9.20 -1.84 -5.74
N ALA A 112 -8.73 -2.54 -6.78
CA ALA A 112 -7.38 -3.11 -6.78
C ALA A 112 -6.32 -1.98 -6.80
N GLU A 113 -6.42 -1.04 -7.74
CA GLU A 113 -5.45 0.07 -7.81
C GLU A 113 -5.49 0.97 -6.56
N LEU A 114 -6.67 1.24 -5.98
CA LEU A 114 -6.77 1.94 -4.69
C LEU A 114 -6.00 1.23 -3.57
N CYS A 115 -6.19 -0.09 -3.43
CA CYS A 115 -5.49 -0.86 -2.41
C CYS A 115 -3.97 -0.84 -2.65
N LYS A 116 -3.54 -0.96 -3.90
CA LYS A 116 -2.12 -0.91 -4.30
C LYS A 116 -1.47 0.43 -3.95
N ASP A 117 -2.15 1.53 -4.27
CA ASP A 117 -1.67 2.88 -4.00
C ASP A 117 -1.53 3.13 -2.50
N TYR A 118 -2.52 2.71 -1.70
CA TYR A 118 -2.42 2.81 -0.25
C TYR A 118 -1.37 1.88 0.37
N VAL A 119 -1.12 0.70 -0.20
CA VAL A 119 0.02 -0.14 0.20
C VAL A 119 1.34 0.60 -0.05
N ALA A 120 1.48 1.26 -1.20
CA ALA A 120 2.67 2.05 -1.52
C ALA A 120 2.84 3.25 -0.58
N LEU A 121 1.75 3.98 -0.28
CA LEU A 121 1.75 5.11 0.65
C LEU A 121 2.15 4.67 2.07
N LEU A 122 1.64 3.54 2.56
CA LEU A 122 2.04 2.98 3.86
C LEU A 122 3.53 2.61 3.87
N GLY A 123 4.04 2.06 2.76
CA GLY A 123 5.48 1.85 2.56
C GLY A 123 6.29 3.15 2.71
N ALA A 124 5.83 4.25 2.10
CA ALA A 124 6.48 5.54 2.22
C ALA A 124 6.46 6.08 3.67
N VAL A 125 5.37 5.90 4.40
CA VAL A 125 5.29 6.28 5.83
C VAL A 125 6.34 5.54 6.67
N LYS A 126 6.54 4.24 6.41
CA LYS A 126 7.57 3.44 7.12
C LYS A 126 8.99 3.93 6.83
N GLU A 127 9.30 4.27 5.58
CA GLU A 127 10.61 4.82 5.24
C GLU A 127 10.83 6.19 5.91
N VAL A 128 9.79 7.01 6.06
CA VAL A 128 9.87 8.26 6.82
C VAL A 128 10.14 8.02 8.31
N PHE A 129 9.53 6.99 8.93
CA PHE A 129 9.88 6.60 10.31
C PHE A 129 11.34 6.15 10.42
N HIS A 130 11.84 5.45 9.41
CA HIS A 130 13.24 5.05 9.37
C HIS A 130 14.20 6.27 9.25
N GLU A 131 13.84 7.30 8.49
CA GLU A 131 14.61 8.55 8.45
C GLU A 131 14.65 9.27 9.81
N ARG A 132 13.57 9.20 10.60
CA ARG A 132 13.59 9.68 12.00
C ARG A 132 14.61 8.93 12.84
N VAL A 133 14.67 7.60 12.72
CA VAL A 133 15.66 6.77 13.45
C VAL A 133 17.09 7.15 13.04
N LYS A 134 17.35 7.39 11.75
CA LYS A 134 18.66 7.86 11.27
C LYS A 134 19.04 9.22 11.86
N SER A 135 18.10 10.16 11.87
CA SER A 135 18.30 11.49 12.47
C SER A 135 18.67 11.38 13.95
N TYR A 136 17.95 10.55 14.72
CA TYR A 136 18.26 10.29 16.13
C TYR A 136 19.65 9.65 16.31
N LYS A 137 19.97 8.62 15.52
CA LYS A 137 21.28 7.95 15.55
C LYS A 137 22.41 8.97 15.33
N SER A 138 22.27 9.83 14.31
CA SER A 138 23.25 10.88 14.01
C SER A 138 23.43 11.86 15.18
N TRP A 139 22.33 12.27 15.81
CA TRP A 139 22.38 13.11 17.01
C TRP A 139 23.13 12.42 18.16
N LYS A 140 22.83 11.15 18.46
CA LYS A 140 23.47 10.41 19.55
C LYS A 140 24.95 10.11 19.29
N GLU A 141 25.34 9.87 18.05
CA GLU A 141 26.75 9.71 17.67
C GLU A 141 27.54 11.02 17.87
N ALA A 142 26.93 12.17 17.57
CA ALA A 142 27.51 13.47 17.85
C ALA A 142 27.65 13.71 19.37
N GLU A 143 26.65 13.33 20.17
CA GLU A 143 26.67 13.45 21.64
C GLU A 143 27.76 12.59 22.28
N ALA A 144 27.91 11.34 21.82
CA ALA A 144 28.98 10.45 22.24
C ALA A 144 30.37 11.00 21.86
N THR A 145 30.49 11.62 20.68
CA THR A 145 31.74 12.22 20.24
C THR A 145 32.09 13.46 21.05
N LEU A 146 31.12 14.33 21.32
CA LEU A 146 31.30 15.49 22.21
C LEU A 146 31.76 15.06 23.60
N THR A 147 31.19 13.98 24.14
CA THR A 147 31.60 13.41 25.44
C THR A 147 33.07 13.01 25.42
N LYS A 148 33.51 12.28 24.39
CA LYS A 148 34.93 11.91 24.23
C LYS A 148 35.85 13.13 24.09
N LYS A 149 35.41 14.19 23.40
CA LYS A 149 36.18 15.44 23.27
C LYS A 149 36.34 16.16 24.62
N ARG A 150 35.28 16.20 25.43
CA ARG A 150 35.31 16.74 26.80
C ARG A 150 36.26 15.93 27.70
N GLU A 151 36.18 14.60 27.67
CA GLU A 151 37.11 13.73 28.39
C GLU A 151 38.56 13.93 27.97
N ASN A 152 38.82 14.13 26.68
CA ASN A 152 40.17 14.41 26.17
C ASN A 152 40.72 15.74 26.69
N LYS A 153 39.89 16.80 26.78
CA LYS A 153 40.30 18.07 27.40
C LYS A 153 40.74 17.86 28.85
N VAL A 154 39.94 17.15 29.66
CA VAL A 154 40.29 16.82 31.06
C VAL A 154 41.60 16.06 31.15
N LYS A 155 41.85 15.09 30.25
CA LYS A 155 43.13 14.36 30.19
C LYS A 155 44.32 15.27 29.87
N LEU A 156 44.16 16.24 28.97
CA LEU A 156 45.20 17.21 28.63
C LEU A 156 45.52 18.15 29.81
N GLU A 157 44.50 18.58 30.55
CA GLU A 157 44.64 19.40 31.77
C GLU A 157 45.42 18.65 32.85
N LEU A 158 45.04 17.39 33.12
CA LEU A 158 45.75 16.53 34.08
C LEU A 158 47.20 16.27 33.66
N ALA A 159 47.47 16.16 32.36
CA ALA A 159 48.81 16.00 31.81
C ALA A 159 49.62 17.31 31.70
N ARG A 160 49.05 18.46 32.14
CA ARG A 160 49.66 19.80 32.07
C ARG A 160 50.06 20.24 30.65
N LYS A 161 49.39 19.75 29.61
CA LYS A 161 49.63 20.11 28.19
C LYS A 161 48.83 21.33 27.78
N MET A 162 49.14 22.47 28.40
CA MET A 162 48.36 23.72 28.27
C MET A 162 48.32 24.28 26.85
N ASP A 163 49.34 23.98 26.04
CA ASP A 163 49.44 24.39 24.63
C ASP A 163 48.34 23.79 23.73
N LYS A 164 47.79 22.63 24.11
CA LYS A 164 46.75 21.91 23.34
C LYS A 164 45.33 22.20 23.79
N ILE A 165 45.15 22.92 24.91
CA ILE A 165 43.83 23.21 25.48
C ILE A 165 42.99 24.10 24.56
N PRO A 166 43.52 25.17 23.94
CA PRO A 166 42.72 26.01 23.04
C PRO A 166 42.14 25.22 21.87
N GLN A 167 42.94 24.35 21.23
CA GLN A 167 42.47 23.48 20.16
C GLN A 167 41.37 22.52 20.64
N ALA A 168 41.51 21.95 21.84
CA ALA A 168 40.49 21.06 22.39
C ALA A 168 39.18 21.82 22.71
N GLU A 169 39.26 23.09 23.12
CA GLU A 169 38.10 23.95 23.33
C GLU A 169 37.38 24.29 22.02
N ASP A 170 38.13 24.61 20.97
CA ASP A 170 37.57 24.85 19.63
C ASP A 170 36.84 23.61 19.10
N GLU A 171 37.45 22.43 19.22
CA GLU A 171 36.81 21.16 18.84
C GLU A 171 35.55 20.89 19.67
N ILE A 172 35.58 21.15 20.98
CA ILE A 172 34.38 21.01 21.82
C ILE A 172 33.29 21.96 21.34
N SER A 173 33.61 23.22 21.04
CA SER A 173 32.63 24.20 20.53
C SER A 173 32.00 23.74 19.22
N GLU A 174 32.79 23.20 18.29
CA GLU A 174 32.28 22.64 17.03
C GLU A 174 31.30 21.48 17.28
N TRP A 175 31.65 20.55 18.17
CA TRP A 175 30.81 19.39 18.47
C TRP A 175 29.57 19.75 19.30
N VAL A 176 29.63 20.80 20.13
CA VAL A 176 28.43 21.37 20.79
C VAL A 176 27.44 21.83 19.72
N ASN A 177 27.89 22.61 18.73
CA ASN A 177 27.03 23.08 17.64
C ASN A 177 26.45 21.91 16.81
N LYS A 178 27.23 20.84 16.57
CA LYS A 178 26.74 19.64 15.87
C LYS A 178 25.67 18.89 16.67
N VAL A 179 25.84 18.76 17.99
CA VAL A 179 24.85 18.13 18.86
C VAL A 179 23.55 18.95 18.89
N GLU A 180 23.66 20.27 19.02
CA GLU A 180 22.49 21.17 19.00
C GLU A 180 21.73 21.07 17.69
N LYS A 181 22.45 21.11 16.55
CA LYS A 181 21.84 20.92 15.23
C LYS A 181 21.18 19.55 15.08
N GLY A 182 21.87 18.47 15.49
CA GLY A 182 21.31 17.12 15.39
C GLY A 182 20.03 16.96 16.20
N LYS A 183 19.97 17.57 17.39
CA LYS A 183 18.76 17.61 18.22
C LYS A 183 17.63 18.39 17.54
N ASP A 184 17.92 19.57 17.00
CA ASP A 184 16.94 20.41 16.30
C ASP A 184 16.38 19.72 15.04
N ASP A 185 17.25 19.11 14.24
CA ASP A 185 16.85 18.33 13.06
C ASP A 185 15.94 17.16 13.46
N PHE A 186 16.28 16.44 14.55
CA PHE A 186 15.48 15.34 15.08
C PHE A 186 14.10 15.79 15.60
N GLU A 187 14.04 16.91 16.31
CA GLU A 187 12.77 17.47 16.78
C GLU A 187 11.89 17.95 15.61
N LYS A 188 12.50 18.56 14.59
CA LYS A 188 11.80 19.02 13.38
C LYS A 188 11.20 17.87 12.61
N ILE A 189 11.98 16.82 12.32
CA ILE A 189 11.46 15.64 11.61
C ILE A 189 10.36 14.96 12.42
N SER A 190 10.52 14.83 13.74
CA SER A 190 9.50 14.22 14.61
C SER A 190 8.18 15.00 14.59
N LYS A 191 8.23 16.34 14.67
CA LYS A 191 7.04 17.21 14.59
C LYS A 191 6.38 17.14 13.20
N ALA A 192 7.18 17.17 12.14
CA ALA A 192 6.68 17.08 10.77
C ALA A 192 5.98 15.74 10.51
N ILE A 193 6.57 14.64 10.97
CA ILE A 193 5.97 13.31 10.82
C ILE A 193 4.62 13.22 11.51
N ARG A 194 4.50 13.68 12.76
CA ARG A 194 3.22 13.67 13.49
C ARG A 194 2.13 14.41 12.73
N LYS A 195 2.45 15.59 12.20
CA LYS A 195 1.52 16.41 11.41
C LYS A 195 1.09 15.69 10.13
N GLU A 196 2.03 15.17 9.36
CA GLU A 196 1.73 14.53 8.07
C GLU A 196 1.05 13.17 8.24
N VAL A 197 1.38 12.38 9.27
CA VAL A 197 0.67 11.13 9.59
C VAL A 197 -0.78 11.41 10.00
N ALA A 198 -1.02 12.42 10.84
CA ALA A 198 -2.39 12.80 11.21
C ALA A 198 -3.20 13.26 9.98
N ARG A 199 -2.55 13.99 9.06
CA ARG A 199 -3.14 14.38 7.78
C ARG A 199 -3.45 13.14 6.91
N PHE A 200 -2.48 12.24 6.76
CA PHE A 200 -2.62 11.00 6.01
C PHE A 200 -3.76 10.13 6.55
N ASP A 201 -3.83 9.93 7.87
CA ASP A 201 -4.91 9.13 8.50
C ASP A 201 -6.29 9.70 8.19
N LYS A 202 -6.45 11.04 8.20
CA LYS A 202 -7.72 11.69 7.86
C LYS A 202 -8.10 11.46 6.39
N TYR A 203 -7.20 11.82 5.46
CA TYR A 203 -7.49 11.73 4.03
C TYR A 203 -7.66 10.29 3.55
N ARG A 204 -6.87 9.35 4.09
CA ARG A 204 -7.01 7.91 3.78
C ARG A 204 -8.42 7.43 4.04
N VAL A 205 -8.99 7.76 5.21
CA VAL A 205 -10.32 7.25 5.59
C VAL A 205 -11.41 7.83 4.68
N GLU A 206 -11.32 9.11 4.35
CA GLU A 206 -12.27 9.79 3.46
C GLU A 206 -12.22 9.23 2.05
N ASP A 207 -11.03 9.21 1.43
CA ASP A 207 -10.82 8.74 0.07
C ASP A 207 -11.14 7.24 -0.11
N PHE A 208 -10.73 6.41 0.86
CA PHE A 208 -11.05 4.97 0.82
C PHE A 208 -12.55 4.73 0.94
N LYS A 209 -13.24 5.50 1.79
CA LYS A 209 -14.70 5.41 1.93
C LYS A 209 -15.38 5.80 0.62
N ASP A 210 -15.01 6.94 0.03
CA ASP A 210 -15.65 7.44 -1.18
C ASP A 210 -15.43 6.48 -2.36
N SER A 211 -14.23 5.92 -2.48
CA SER A 211 -13.91 4.90 -3.48
C SER A 211 -14.70 3.60 -3.28
N VAL A 212 -14.86 3.14 -2.03
CA VAL A 212 -15.68 1.96 -1.72
C VAL A 212 -17.16 2.20 -2.02
N VAL A 213 -17.68 3.39 -1.72
CA VAL A 213 -19.07 3.76 -2.05
C VAL A 213 -19.27 3.72 -3.56
N ASN A 214 -18.39 4.37 -4.32
CA ASN A 214 -18.45 4.32 -5.80
C ASN A 214 -18.39 2.88 -6.31
N TYR A 215 -17.48 2.06 -5.81
CA TYR A 215 -17.40 0.65 -6.18
C TYR A 215 -18.71 -0.13 -5.91
N LEU A 216 -19.33 0.07 -4.75
CA LEU A 216 -20.60 -0.58 -4.40
C LEU A 216 -21.76 -0.10 -5.27
N GLU A 217 -21.79 1.17 -5.64
CA GLU A 217 -22.78 1.72 -6.57
C GLU A 217 -22.64 1.09 -7.96
N GLN A 218 -21.42 0.98 -8.47
CA GLN A 218 -21.13 0.29 -9.74
C GLN A 218 -21.52 -1.19 -9.69
N LEU A 219 -21.20 -1.86 -8.58
CA LEU A 219 -21.56 -3.26 -8.37
C LEU A 219 -23.09 -3.45 -8.40
N MET A 220 -23.83 -2.58 -7.72
CA MET A 220 -25.30 -2.60 -7.71
C MET A 220 -25.87 -2.37 -9.11
N GLU A 221 -25.35 -1.41 -9.87
CA GLU A 221 -25.84 -1.14 -11.22
C GLU A 221 -25.59 -2.32 -12.16
N ASN A 222 -24.42 -2.96 -12.07
CA ASN A 222 -24.12 -4.18 -12.81
C ASN A 222 -25.09 -5.32 -12.47
N GLN A 223 -25.43 -5.51 -11.19
CA GLN A 223 -26.45 -6.51 -10.80
C GLN A 223 -27.83 -6.19 -11.38
N LYS A 224 -28.25 -4.92 -11.38
CA LYS A 224 -29.51 -4.50 -12.00
C LYS A 224 -29.53 -4.76 -13.51
N ARG A 225 -28.40 -4.54 -14.21
CA ARG A 225 -28.27 -4.85 -15.64
C ARG A 225 -28.43 -6.34 -15.90
N ILE A 226 -27.80 -7.20 -15.10
CA ILE A 226 -27.96 -8.66 -15.20
C ILE A 226 -29.42 -9.07 -14.99
N MET A 227 -30.08 -8.54 -13.95
CA MET A 227 -31.51 -8.82 -13.70
C MET A 227 -32.37 -8.48 -14.91
N LYS A 228 -32.19 -7.29 -15.50
CA LYS A 228 -32.94 -6.87 -16.69
C LYS A 228 -32.71 -7.80 -17.88
N CYS A 229 -31.50 -8.32 -18.07
CA CYS A 229 -31.21 -9.29 -19.12
C CYS A 229 -32.04 -10.57 -18.93
N TRP A 230 -32.06 -11.12 -17.72
CA TRP A 230 -32.84 -12.32 -17.41
C TRP A 230 -34.35 -12.09 -17.47
N GLU A 231 -34.83 -10.95 -17.00
CA GLU A 231 -36.25 -10.56 -17.10
C GLU A 231 -36.71 -10.48 -18.55
N ALA A 232 -35.86 -9.96 -19.45
CA ALA A 232 -36.16 -9.89 -20.88
C ALA A 232 -36.18 -11.28 -21.54
N PHE A 233 -35.35 -12.22 -21.08
CA PHE A 233 -35.31 -13.59 -21.60
C PHE A 233 -36.47 -14.47 -21.11
N LEU A 234 -36.98 -14.22 -19.90
CA LEU A 234 -37.98 -15.06 -19.23
C LEU A 234 -39.22 -15.44 -20.08
N PRO A 235 -39.81 -14.55 -20.90
CA PRO A 235 -40.95 -14.90 -21.75
C PRO A 235 -40.61 -15.95 -22.81
N GLU A 236 -39.44 -15.84 -23.43
CA GLU A 236 -38.97 -16.78 -24.47
C GLU A 236 -38.70 -18.17 -23.86
N ALA A 237 -38.14 -18.22 -22.64
CA ALA A 237 -37.99 -19.47 -21.90
C ALA A 237 -39.33 -20.16 -21.60
N LYS A 238 -40.36 -19.37 -21.24
CA LYS A 238 -41.71 -19.90 -20.97
C LYS A 238 -42.43 -20.39 -22.22
N ALA A 239 -42.07 -19.89 -23.40
CA ALA A 239 -42.69 -20.27 -24.66
C ALA A 239 -42.26 -21.67 -25.17
N ILE A 240 -41.25 -22.28 -24.53
CA ILE A 240 -40.78 -23.64 -24.84
C ILE A 240 -41.64 -24.71 -24.13
N ALA A 241 -42.23 -24.37 -22.98
CA ALA A 241 -43.03 -25.27 -22.14
C ALA A 241 -44.46 -25.45 -22.67
#